data_AF-A0A8S3JTM0-F1
#
_entry.id   AF-A0A8S3JTM0-F1
#
_cell.length_a   1.000
_cell.length_b   1.000
_cell.length_c   1.000
_cell.angle_alpha   90.00
_cell.angle_beta   90.00
_cell.angle_gamma   90.00
#
_symmetry.space_group_name_H-M   'P 1'
#
loop_
_entity.id
_entity.type
_entity.pdbx_description
1 polymer ?
#
loop_
_entity_poly.entity_id
_entity_poly.type
_entity_poly.pdbx_seq_one_letter_code
_entity_poly.pdbx_strand_id
1 'polypeptide(L)'
;PILNNPKLAREQLPCSDYILEGSEIKRQKCYHNIVAEYNDIVEFFIVNFDSDQHPIHLHGSFFHVLDQGFALLNKTTGLFLANNPDVECDEDDMKCVCNNCKTTTRLVKDTTIVPSGGYLRIRFRANNPGLWMLHCHTEPHLDRGMALMIH
;
A
#
# COMPACT_ATOMS: atom_id res chain seq x y z
N PRO A 1 9.34 12.33 11.52
CA PRO A 1 8.71 11.95 12.81
C PRO A 1 7.25 12.43 12.88
N ILE A 2 6.29 11.55 12.57
CA ILE A 2 4.86 11.91 12.68
C ILE A 2 4.33 11.43 14.03
N LEU A 3 4.63 12.24 15.04
CA LEU A 3 3.84 12.37 16.25
C LEU A 3 2.59 13.19 15.93
N ASN A 4 1.46 12.74 16.48
CA ASN A 4 0.15 13.38 16.51
C ASN A 4 0.20 14.85 16.98
N ASN A 5 0.57 15.79 16.11
CA ASN A 5 0.30 17.20 16.35
C ASN A 5 -1.04 17.58 15.71
N PRO A 6 -2.14 17.66 16.48
CA PRO A 6 -3.47 17.97 15.94
C PRO A 6 -3.56 19.36 15.28
N LYS A 7 -2.57 20.24 15.47
CA LYS A 7 -2.50 21.51 14.74
C LYS A 7 -2.01 21.36 13.29
N LEU A 8 -1.19 20.34 13.00
CA LEU A 8 -0.69 20.05 11.64
C LEU A 8 -1.65 19.17 10.84
N ALA A 9 -2.55 18.43 11.50
CA ALA A 9 -3.59 17.63 10.84
C ALA A 9 -4.61 18.49 10.05
N ARG A 10 -4.77 19.77 10.42
CA ARG A 10 -5.64 20.72 9.68
C ARG A 10 -5.07 21.16 8.34
N GLU A 11 -3.78 20.97 8.10
CA GLU A 11 -3.09 21.41 6.87
C GLU A 11 -2.91 20.28 5.85
N GLN A 12 -3.19 19.03 6.23
CA GLN A 12 -3.17 17.90 5.30
C GLN A 12 -4.59 17.74 4.75
N LEU A 13 -4.75 17.97 3.46
CA LEU A 13 -6.00 17.70 2.74
C LEU A 13 -5.99 16.25 2.25
N PRO A 14 -7.16 15.61 2.06
CA PRO A 14 -7.22 14.36 1.29
C PRO A 14 -6.63 14.61 -0.09
N CYS A 15 -5.92 13.62 -0.63
CA CYS A 15 -5.25 13.78 -1.94
C CYS A 15 -6.28 14.12 -3.02
N SER A 16 -6.28 15.40 -3.42
CA SER A 16 -6.98 15.95 -4.59
C SER A 16 -5.92 16.49 -5.54
N ASP A 17 -6.20 16.40 -6.83
CA ASP A 17 -5.30 16.79 -7.91
C ASP A 17 -4.71 18.19 -7.70
N TYR A 18 -3.37 18.22 -7.74
CA TYR A 18 -2.45 19.35 -7.89
C TYR A 18 -2.98 20.75 -7.54
N ILE A 19 -2.42 21.37 -6.49
CA ILE A 19 -2.62 22.81 -6.26
C ILE A 19 -1.62 23.59 -7.12
N LEU A 20 -2.15 24.40 -8.04
CA LEU A 20 -1.38 25.43 -8.75
C LEU A 20 -1.13 26.60 -7.80
N GLU A 21 0.12 26.77 -7.36
CA GLU A 21 0.54 27.94 -6.60
C GLU A 21 1.45 28.80 -7.50
N GLY A 22 0.82 29.65 -8.32
CA GLY A 22 1.53 30.37 -9.39
C GLY A 22 1.80 29.48 -10.62
N SER A 23 3.03 29.52 -11.15
CA SER A 23 3.47 28.70 -12.29
C SER A 23 4.19 27.41 -11.88
N GLU A 24 4.28 27.11 -10.59
CA GLU A 24 4.91 25.90 -10.07
C GLU A 24 3.85 24.86 -9.66
N ILE A 25 4.02 23.62 -10.13
CA ILE A 25 3.27 22.47 -9.65
C ILE A 25 3.95 22.00 -8.36
N LYS A 26 3.37 22.32 -7.20
CA LYS A 26 3.83 21.77 -5.92
C LYS A 26 3.08 20.47 -5.62
N ARG A 27 3.82 19.39 -5.31
CA ARG A 27 3.23 18.19 -4.71
C ARG A 27 2.69 18.55 -3.34
N GLN A 28 1.37 18.54 -3.19
CA GLN A 28 0.74 18.77 -1.90
C GLN A 28 1.05 17.61 -0.95
N LYS A 29 1.41 17.93 0.29
CA LYS A 29 1.43 16.94 1.38
C LYS A 29 -0.03 16.61 1.71
N CYS A 30 -0.50 15.49 1.19
CA CYS A 30 -1.86 14.99 1.41
C CYS A 30 -1.82 13.63 2.10
N TYR A 31 -2.88 13.27 2.81
CA TYR A 31 -3.07 11.90 3.28
C TYR A 31 -4.01 11.17 2.33
N HIS A 32 -3.72 9.91 2.06
CA HIS A 32 -4.68 9.05 1.37
C HIS A 32 -5.71 8.56 2.39
N ASN A 33 -6.98 8.62 2.01
CA ASN A 33 -8.08 8.08 2.80
C ASN A 33 -8.97 7.19 1.94
N ILE A 34 -9.40 6.06 2.50
CA ILE A 34 -10.43 5.20 1.92
C ILE A 34 -11.56 5.11 2.92
N VAL A 35 -12.79 5.18 2.41
CA VAL A 35 -14.01 4.96 3.19
C VAL A 35 -14.40 3.50 3.04
N ALA A 36 -14.63 2.80 4.15
CA ALA A 36 -15.14 1.44 4.17
C ALA A 36 -16.39 1.38 5.07
N GLU A 37 -17.51 0.90 4.51
CA GLU A 37 -18.73 0.76 5.28
C GLU A 37 -18.62 -0.40 6.28
N TYR A 38 -19.41 -0.33 7.34
CA TYR A 38 -19.43 -1.41 8.32
C TYR A 38 -19.77 -2.74 7.64
N ASN A 39 -18.91 -3.73 7.89
CA ASN A 39 -18.99 -5.10 7.37
C ASN A 39 -18.58 -5.29 5.90
N ASP A 40 -18.04 -4.24 5.25
CA ASP A 40 -17.43 -4.36 3.93
C ASP A 40 -16.29 -5.39 3.92
N ILE A 41 -16.13 -6.04 2.77
CA ILE A 41 -14.94 -6.84 2.47
C ILE A 41 -14.00 -5.98 1.66
N VAL A 42 -12.93 -5.52 2.31
CA VAL A 42 -11.93 -4.66 1.70
C VAL A 42 -10.76 -5.53 1.24
N GLU A 43 -10.36 -5.37 -0.02
CA GLU A 43 -9.18 -6.01 -0.59
C GLU A 43 -8.19 -4.94 -1.08
N PHE A 44 -6.94 -5.09 -0.68
CA PHE A 44 -5.84 -4.30 -1.20
C PHE A 44 -4.96 -5.15 -2.11
N PHE A 45 -4.67 -4.61 -3.29
CA PHE A 45 -3.63 -5.11 -4.18
C PHE A 45 -2.48 -4.11 -4.18
N ILE A 46 -1.37 -4.49 -3.57
CA ILE A 46 -0.21 -3.64 -3.33
C ILE A 46 0.91 -4.14 -4.23
N VAL A 47 1.36 -3.29 -5.15
CA VAL A 47 2.46 -3.58 -6.09
C VAL A 47 3.67 -2.77 -5.67
N ASN A 48 4.85 -3.38 -5.68
CA ASN A 48 6.08 -2.75 -5.29
C ASN A 48 7.03 -2.65 -6.49
N PHE A 49 7.30 -1.41 -6.90
CA PHE A 49 8.26 -1.08 -7.96
C PHE A 49 9.63 -0.68 -7.42
N ASP A 50 9.75 -0.54 -6.09
CA ASP A 50 11.01 -0.17 -5.44
C ASP A 50 11.89 -1.41 -5.24
N SER A 51 13.19 -1.14 -5.06
CA SER A 51 14.18 -2.17 -4.77
C SER A 51 14.08 -2.71 -3.33
N ASP A 52 13.45 -1.97 -2.43
CA ASP A 52 13.31 -2.33 -1.03
C ASP A 52 12.12 -3.27 -0.80
N GLN A 53 12.14 -3.96 0.34
CA GLN A 53 11.00 -4.73 0.82
C GLN A 53 10.20 -3.90 1.83
N HIS A 54 8.88 -3.94 1.74
CA HIS A 54 8.01 -3.09 2.56
C HIS A 54 7.14 -3.96 3.48
N PRO A 55 7.42 -4.03 4.80
CA PRO A 55 6.50 -4.66 5.73
C PRO A 55 5.26 -3.78 5.87
N ILE A 56 4.09 -4.23 5.40
CA ILE A 56 2.83 -3.49 5.51
C ILE A 56 2.08 -3.98 6.74
N HIS A 57 1.71 -3.05 7.60
CA HIS A 57 0.96 -3.28 8.83
C HIS A 57 -0.42 -2.61 8.76
N LEU A 58 -1.46 -3.31 9.27
CA LEU A 58 -2.82 -2.81 9.39
C LEU A 58 -3.23 -2.69 10.86
N HIS A 59 -3.69 -1.52 11.26
CA HIS A 59 -4.30 -1.29 12.58
C HIS A 59 -5.76 -1.77 12.59
N GLY A 60 -6.26 -2.10 13.77
CA GLY A 60 -7.70 -2.34 13.99
C GLY A 60 -8.27 -3.66 13.43
N SER A 61 -7.50 -4.40 12.63
CA SER A 61 -7.91 -5.70 12.10
C SER A 61 -6.71 -6.59 11.78
N PHE A 62 -6.97 -7.89 11.61
CA PHE A 62 -6.06 -8.81 10.93
C PHE A 62 -6.58 -9.02 9.51
N PHE A 63 -5.69 -9.30 8.57
CA PHE A 63 -6.05 -9.59 7.18
C PHE A 63 -5.64 -11.00 6.77
N HIS A 64 -6.39 -11.57 5.84
CA HIS A 64 -6.00 -12.74 5.09
C HIS A 64 -5.02 -12.33 3.99
N VAL A 65 -3.87 -12.98 3.93
CA VAL A 65 -2.94 -12.86 2.80
C VAL A 65 -3.46 -13.75 1.68
N LEU A 66 -4.03 -13.13 0.66
CA LEU A 66 -4.61 -13.79 -0.50
C LEU A 66 -3.55 -14.32 -1.44
N ASP A 67 -2.51 -13.54 -1.68
CA ASP A 67 -1.45 -13.91 -2.59
C ASP A 67 -0.21 -13.03 -2.38
N GLN A 68 0.94 -13.55 -2.78
CA GLN A 68 2.21 -12.84 -2.73
C GLN A 68 3.10 -13.29 -3.88
N GLY A 69 3.44 -12.35 -4.76
CA GLY A 69 4.36 -12.58 -5.86
C GLY A 69 5.70 -11.92 -5.63
N PHE A 70 6.76 -12.54 -6.14
CA PHE A 70 8.13 -12.05 -6.06
C PHE A 70 8.64 -11.66 -7.45
N ALA A 71 9.63 -10.78 -7.50
CA ALA A 71 10.35 -10.47 -8.73
C ALA A 71 10.95 -11.71 -9.40
N LEU A 72 11.19 -11.60 -10.71
CA LEU A 72 11.94 -12.60 -11.45
C LEU A 72 13.43 -12.45 -11.13
N LEU A 73 14.00 -13.44 -10.44
CA LEU A 73 15.41 -13.49 -10.11
C LEU A 73 16.12 -14.59 -10.90
N ASN A 74 17.38 -14.34 -11.25
CA ASN A 74 18.26 -15.40 -11.73
C ASN A 74 18.51 -16.40 -10.59
N LYS A 75 18.09 -17.66 -10.79
CA LYS A 75 18.14 -18.70 -9.74
C LYS A 75 19.54 -19.04 -9.25
N THR A 76 20.57 -18.78 -10.05
CA THR A 76 21.96 -19.10 -9.72
C THR A 76 22.68 -17.91 -9.11
N THR A 77 22.48 -16.70 -9.66
CA THR A 77 23.22 -15.50 -9.23
C THR A 77 22.44 -14.64 -8.23
N GLY A 78 21.13 -14.85 -8.09
CA GLY A 78 20.25 -13.98 -7.31
C GLY A 78 20.01 -12.61 -7.93
N LEU A 79 20.50 -12.38 -9.15
CA LEU A 79 20.36 -11.10 -9.84
C LEU A 79 18.89 -10.82 -10.16
N PHE A 80 18.44 -9.61 -9.86
CA PHE A 80 17.14 -9.09 -10.28
C PHE A 80 17.07 -8.99 -11.81
N LEU A 81 16.11 -9.66 -12.42
CA LEU A 81 15.92 -9.65 -13.88
C LEU A 81 14.76 -8.76 -14.29
N ALA A 82 13.63 -8.87 -13.60
CA ALA A 82 12.43 -8.09 -13.89
C ALA A 82 11.47 -8.11 -12.68
N ASN A 83 10.51 -7.17 -12.68
CA ASN A 83 9.33 -7.23 -11.80
C ASN A 83 8.55 -8.53 -12.03
N ASN A 84 7.66 -8.84 -11.08
CA ASN A 84 6.84 -10.04 -11.14
C ASN A 84 6.01 -10.06 -12.44
N PRO A 85 6.10 -11.13 -13.26
CA PRO A 85 5.46 -11.19 -14.58
C PRO A 85 3.95 -11.46 -14.52
N ASP A 86 3.40 -11.80 -13.35
CA ASP A 86 1.96 -12.00 -13.19
C ASP A 86 1.19 -10.66 -13.13
N VAL A 87 1.89 -9.54 -12.95
CA VAL A 87 1.32 -8.20 -12.83
C VAL A 87 1.73 -7.35 -14.02
N GLU A 88 0.74 -6.76 -14.67
CA GLU A 88 0.91 -5.82 -15.77
C GLU A 88 0.30 -4.48 -15.34
N CYS A 89 1.05 -3.40 -15.50
CA CYS A 89 0.61 -2.07 -15.11
C CYS A 89 0.64 -1.14 -16.31
N ASP A 90 -0.45 -0.39 -16.48
CA ASP A 90 -0.50 0.71 -17.43
C ASP A 90 0.37 1.86 -16.91
N GLU A 91 1.35 2.28 -17.70
CA GLU A 91 2.33 3.31 -17.33
C GLU A 91 1.69 4.70 -17.20
N ASP A 92 0.60 4.97 -17.92
CA ASP A 92 -0.04 6.29 -17.95
C ASP A 92 -0.99 6.49 -16.76
N ASP A 93 -1.73 5.43 -16.40
CA ASP A 93 -2.78 5.48 -15.37
C ASP A 93 -2.36 4.85 -14.02
N MET A 94 -1.16 4.24 -13.95
CA MET A 94 -0.66 3.45 -12.81
C MET A 94 -1.66 2.34 -12.37
N LYS A 95 -2.47 1.87 -13.31
CA LYS A 95 -3.45 0.81 -13.07
C LYS A 95 -2.78 -0.53 -13.30
N CYS A 96 -2.64 -1.29 -12.22
CA CYS A 96 -2.09 -2.64 -12.27
C CYS A 96 -3.20 -3.69 -12.30
N VAL A 97 -3.09 -4.62 -13.25
CA VAL A 97 -3.92 -5.81 -13.37
C VAL A 97 -3.06 -7.03 -13.06
N CYS A 98 -3.62 -7.98 -12.31
CA CYS A 98 -2.96 -9.26 -12.13
C CYS A 98 -3.51 -10.31 -13.09
N ASN A 99 -2.69 -10.72 -14.05
CA ASN A 99 -3.03 -11.67 -15.09
C ASN A 99 -3.00 -13.13 -14.59
N ASN A 100 -2.18 -13.44 -13.57
CA ASN A 100 -1.97 -14.81 -13.09
C ASN A 100 -1.81 -14.92 -11.56
N CYS A 101 -2.48 -14.04 -10.81
CA CYS A 101 -2.54 -14.15 -9.36
C CYS A 101 -3.35 -15.35 -8.92
N LYS A 102 -2.91 -15.98 -7.84
CA LYS A 102 -3.63 -17.04 -7.13
C LYS A 102 -4.42 -16.43 -5.97
N THR A 103 -5.20 -17.27 -5.29
CA THR A 103 -5.89 -16.85 -4.06
C THR A 103 -5.84 -18.00 -3.07
N THR A 104 -5.20 -17.74 -1.93
CA THR A 104 -5.13 -18.59 -0.74
C THR A 104 -5.65 -17.80 0.44
N THR A 105 -6.48 -18.35 1.30
CA THR A 105 -7.03 -17.60 2.46
C THR A 105 -6.52 -18.10 3.80
N ARG A 106 -5.52 -19.01 3.79
CA ARG A 106 -5.12 -19.76 4.99
C ARG A 106 -4.23 -18.99 5.96
N LEU A 107 -3.60 -17.91 5.51
CA LEU A 107 -2.67 -17.12 6.33
C LEU A 107 -3.34 -15.84 6.79
N VAL A 108 -3.43 -15.65 8.10
CA VAL A 108 -3.96 -14.43 8.74
C VAL A 108 -2.81 -13.73 9.45
N LYS A 109 -2.62 -12.44 9.18
CA LYS A 109 -1.55 -11.61 9.75
C LYS A 109 -2.04 -10.18 9.95
N ASP A 110 -1.36 -9.43 10.83
CA ASP A 110 -1.49 -7.96 10.91
C ASP A 110 -0.39 -7.25 10.10
N THR A 111 0.70 -7.96 9.80
CA THR A 111 1.88 -7.42 9.12
C THR A 111 2.47 -8.46 8.19
N THR A 112 2.78 -8.07 6.96
CA THR A 112 3.52 -8.93 6.02
C THR A 112 4.31 -8.11 5.00
N ILE A 113 5.32 -8.73 4.40
CA ILE A 113 6.21 -8.07 3.45
C ILE A 113 5.53 -7.96 2.08
N VAL A 114 5.68 -6.83 1.41
CA VAL A 114 5.55 -6.70 -0.05
C VAL A 114 6.97 -6.85 -0.62
N PRO A 115 7.24 -7.91 -1.40
CA PRO A 115 8.57 -8.14 -1.92
C PRO A 115 9.03 -7.06 -2.90
N SER A 116 10.34 -6.85 -3.01
CA SER A 116 10.96 -6.02 -4.05
C SER A 116 10.56 -6.51 -5.44
N GLY A 117 10.13 -5.59 -6.32
CA GLY A 117 9.60 -5.90 -7.65
C GLY A 117 8.43 -6.88 -7.68
N GLY A 118 7.72 -7.04 -6.55
CA GLY A 118 6.67 -8.03 -6.35
C GLY A 118 5.32 -7.41 -6.04
N TYR A 119 4.43 -8.22 -5.48
CA TYR A 119 3.11 -7.75 -5.04
C TYR A 119 2.61 -8.51 -3.81
N LEU A 120 1.59 -7.94 -3.20
CA LEU A 120 0.85 -8.50 -2.08
C LEU A 120 -0.64 -8.25 -2.27
N ARG A 121 -1.46 -9.29 -2.10
CA ARG A 121 -2.92 -9.18 -2.04
C ARG A 121 -3.38 -9.52 -0.64
N ILE A 122 -4.09 -8.60 0.02
CA ILE A 122 -4.65 -8.80 1.36
C ILE A 122 -6.14 -8.50 1.37
N ARG A 123 -6.89 -9.19 2.24
CA ARG A 123 -8.31 -8.97 2.41
C ARG A 123 -8.70 -9.03 3.86
N PHE A 124 -9.54 -8.10 4.31
CA PHE A 124 -10.11 -8.11 5.65
C PHE A 124 -11.58 -7.66 5.61
N ARG A 125 -12.26 -7.91 6.72
CA ARG A 125 -13.63 -7.43 6.94
C ARG A 125 -13.59 -6.18 7.80
N ALA A 126 -14.23 -5.11 7.36
CA ALA A 126 -14.31 -3.84 8.06
C ALA A 126 -15.38 -3.88 9.18
N ASN A 127 -15.19 -4.72 10.20
CA ASN A 127 -16.17 -4.94 11.28
C ASN A 127 -15.79 -4.32 12.64
N ASN A 128 -14.83 -3.40 12.69
CA ASN A 128 -14.33 -2.77 13.92
C ASN A 128 -14.38 -1.21 13.87
N PRO A 129 -15.55 -0.58 13.97
CA PRO A 129 -15.73 0.85 13.69
C PRO A 129 -14.65 1.75 14.31
N GLY A 130 -14.01 2.57 13.48
CA GLY A 130 -12.93 3.44 13.93
C GLY A 130 -12.06 3.92 12.77
N LEU A 131 -11.01 4.63 13.13
CA LEU A 131 -9.99 5.11 12.20
C LEU A 131 -8.79 4.16 12.27
N TRP A 132 -8.44 3.52 11.15
CA TRP A 132 -7.30 2.61 11.07
C TRP A 132 -6.25 3.13 10.11
N MET A 133 -5.00 2.74 10.35
CA MET A 133 -3.88 3.06 9.48
C MET A 133 -3.36 1.77 8.83
N LEU A 134 -3.18 1.81 7.51
CA LEU A 134 -2.40 0.84 6.76
C LEU A 134 -1.08 1.52 6.36
N HIS A 135 0.07 1.02 6.81
CA HIS A 135 1.34 1.70 6.55
C HIS A 135 2.52 0.74 6.46
N CYS A 136 3.62 1.23 5.89
CA CYS A 136 4.90 0.55 5.98
C CYS A 136 5.43 0.62 7.41
N HIS A 137 5.83 -0.51 7.98
CA HIS A 137 6.42 -0.64 9.31
C HIS A 137 7.95 -0.38 9.31
N THR A 138 8.45 0.25 8.25
CA THR A 138 9.80 0.83 8.18
C THR A 138 9.67 2.31 8.47
N GLU A 139 10.14 2.77 9.63
CA GLU A 139 9.95 4.14 10.14
C GLU A 139 10.30 5.23 9.11
N PRO A 140 11.43 5.16 8.37
CA PRO A 140 11.72 6.15 7.34
C PRO A 140 10.72 6.18 6.17
N HIS A 141 10.07 5.06 5.86
CA HIS A 141 9.08 4.98 4.78
C HIS A 141 7.74 5.55 5.24
N LEU A 142 7.34 5.26 6.49
CA LEU A 142 6.19 5.90 7.13
C LEU A 142 6.37 7.43 7.19
N ASP A 143 7.56 7.91 7.58
CA ASP A 143 7.84 9.34 7.68
C ASP A 143 7.78 10.07 6.32
N ARG A 144 8.07 9.34 5.24
CA ARG A 144 7.93 9.84 3.85
C ARG A 144 6.51 9.77 3.32
N GLY A 145 5.56 9.27 4.11
CA GLY A 145 4.14 9.25 3.76
C GLY A 145 3.63 7.92 3.20
N MET A 146 4.35 6.81 3.39
CA MET A 146 3.88 5.47 2.99
C MET A 146 2.82 4.93 3.97
N ALA A 147 1.70 5.64 4.03
CA ALA A 147 0.57 5.38 4.90
C ALA A 147 -0.76 5.77 4.23
N LEU A 148 -1.80 5.05 4.61
CA LEU A 148 -3.18 5.23 4.19
C LEU A 148 -4.07 5.18 5.43
N MET A 149 -5.07 6.05 5.49
CA MET A 149 -6.12 6.02 6.51
C MET A 149 -7.36 5.30 5.99
N ILE A 150 -8.00 4.51 6.84
CA ILE A 150 -9.26 3.81 6.56
C ILE A 150 -10.28 4.24 7.61
N HIS A 151 -11.46 4.68 7.19
CA HIS A 151 -12.52 5.15 8.09
C HIS A 151 -13.93 4.82 7.59
#